data_AF-G4YXM6-F1
#
_entry.id   AF-G4YXM6-F1
#
_cell.length_a   1.000
_cell.length_b   1.000
_cell.length_c   1.000
_cell.angle_alpha   90.00
_cell.angle_beta   90.00
_cell.angle_gamma   90.00
#
_symmetry.space_group_name_H-M   'P 1'
#
loop_
_entity.id
_entity.type
_entity.pdbx_description
1 polymer ?
#
loop_
_entity_poly.entity_id
_entity_poly.type
_entity_poly.pdbx_seq_one_letter_code
_entity_poly.pdbx_strand_id
1 'polypeptide(L)'
;MLPKDSKMVCRMANAREMWRSFEQDKTKRAYASEIRLRSKLYTTKFSSGEDMEKYLEKLEDMRRQLANMNAAITDEEMARIILQGMADSHRNVV
;
A
#
# COMPACT_ATOMS: atom_id res chain seq x y z
N MET A 1 4.50 16.32 -13.03
CA MET A 1 5.60 16.33 -12.04
C MET A 1 5.18 17.11 -10.81
N LEU A 2 5.53 16.67 -9.60
CA LEU A 2 5.28 17.48 -8.40
C LEU A 2 6.22 18.70 -8.38
N PRO A 3 5.83 19.84 -7.79
CA PRO A 3 6.68 21.05 -7.73
C PRO A 3 8.03 20.86 -7.02
N LYS A 4 8.13 19.85 -6.14
CA LYS A 4 9.40 19.47 -5.50
C LYS A 4 10.35 18.77 -6.46
N ASP A 5 9.80 17.94 -7.36
CA ASP A 5 10.58 17.17 -8.34
C ASP A 5 11.26 18.13 -9.35
N SER A 6 10.56 19.19 -9.78
CA SER A 6 11.12 20.16 -10.74
C SER A 6 12.29 20.96 -10.17
N LYS A 7 12.26 21.31 -8.87
CA LYS A 7 13.37 22.00 -8.19
C LYS A 7 14.61 21.13 -8.03
N MET A 8 14.44 19.83 -7.85
CA MET A 8 15.55 18.88 -7.75
C MET A 8 16.22 18.66 -9.11
N VAL A 9 15.38 18.59 -10.14
CA VAL A 9 15.77 18.48 -11.56
C VAL A 9 16.58 19.70 -12.02
N CYS A 10 16.15 20.93 -11.73
CA CYS A 10 16.84 22.14 -12.19
C CYS A 10 18.24 22.40 -11.57
N ARG A 11 18.66 21.62 -10.56
CA ARG A 11 19.97 21.81 -9.90
C ARG A 11 21.08 20.91 -10.45
N MET A 12 20.79 19.98 -11.36
CA MET A 12 21.77 19.03 -11.89
C MET A 12 22.31 19.46 -13.25
N ALA A 13 23.64 19.37 -13.42
CA ALA A 13 24.35 19.91 -14.58
C ALA A 13 24.16 19.07 -15.86
N ASN A 14 23.80 17.79 -15.73
CA ASN A 14 23.56 16.92 -16.89
C ASN A 14 22.22 16.18 -16.80
N ALA A 15 21.60 15.97 -17.97
CA ALA A 15 20.30 15.32 -18.09
C ALA A 15 20.32 13.83 -17.66
N ARG A 16 21.49 13.18 -17.71
CA ARG A 16 21.65 11.76 -17.37
C ARG A 16 21.59 11.54 -15.85
N GLU A 17 22.24 12.37 -15.06
CA GLU A 17 22.20 12.39 -13.60
C GLU A 17 20.84 12.81 -13.09
N MET A 18 20.23 13.80 -13.75
CA MET A 18 18.85 14.21 -13.50
C MET A 18 17.89 13.03 -13.65
N TRP A 19 17.98 12.29 -14.77
CA TRP A 19 17.14 11.11 -15.01
C TRP A 19 17.36 10.01 -13.96
N ARG A 20 18.61 9.65 -13.67
CA ARG A 20 18.93 8.61 -12.66
C ARG A 20 18.46 8.98 -11.25
N SER A 21 18.66 10.23 -10.85
CA SER A 21 18.26 10.71 -9.52
C SER A 21 16.74 10.72 -9.36
N PHE A 22 16.03 11.17 -10.40
CA PHE A 22 14.58 11.13 -10.45
C PHE A 22 14.04 9.70 -10.44
N GLU A 23 14.60 8.81 -11.26
CA GLU A 23 14.24 7.39 -11.29
C GLU A 23 14.48 6.72 -9.93
N GLN A 24 15.64 6.95 -9.29
CA GLN A 24 15.91 6.44 -7.94
C GLN A 24 14.93 6.97 -6.90
N ASP A 25 14.63 8.27 -6.89
CA ASP A 25 13.69 8.85 -5.92
C ASP A 25 12.28 8.29 -6.12
N LYS A 26 11.82 8.19 -7.36
CA LYS A 26 10.51 7.62 -7.71
C LYS A 26 10.42 6.15 -7.35
N THR A 27 11.47 5.36 -7.60
CA THR A 27 11.54 3.96 -7.20
C THR A 27 11.54 3.81 -5.67
N LYS A 28 12.33 4.61 -4.95
CA LYS A 28 12.32 4.62 -3.47
C LYS A 28 10.95 4.97 -2.91
N ARG A 29 10.28 5.98 -3.52
CA ARG A 29 8.95 6.41 -3.10
C ARG A 29 7.89 5.37 -3.42
N ALA A 30 7.95 4.73 -4.58
CA ALA A 30 7.05 3.63 -4.95
C ALA A 30 7.21 2.46 -3.97
N TYR A 31 8.44 2.05 -3.69
CA TYR A 31 8.75 0.99 -2.72
C TYR A 31 8.27 1.33 -1.30
N ALA A 32 8.54 2.56 -0.83
CA ALA A 32 8.09 3.01 0.48
C ALA A 32 6.55 3.13 0.57
N SER A 33 5.87 3.45 -0.54
CA SER A 33 4.40 3.46 -0.61
C SER A 33 3.84 2.04 -0.55
N GLU A 34 4.47 1.10 -1.26
CA GLU A 34 4.09 -0.32 -1.25
C GLU A 34 4.20 -0.91 0.17
N ILE A 35 5.33 -0.70 0.85
CA ILE A 35 5.55 -1.17 2.23
C ILE A 35 4.49 -0.61 3.18
N ARG A 36 4.20 0.69 3.09
CA ARG A 36 3.18 1.32 3.95
C ARG A 36 1.81 0.74 3.69
N LEU A 37 1.47 0.50 2.43
CA LEU A 37 0.17 -0.04 2.05
C LEU A 37 0.01 -1.50 2.52
N ARG A 38 1.05 -2.33 2.35
CA ARG A 38 1.10 -3.69 2.92
C ARG A 38 0.95 -3.68 4.44
N SER A 39 1.71 -2.84 5.14
CA SER A 39 1.59 -2.73 6.60
C SER A 39 0.18 -2.33 7.03
N LYS A 40 -0.47 -1.41 6.32
CA LYS A 40 -1.85 -1.01 6.58
C LYS A 40 -2.82 -2.17 6.36
N LEU A 41 -2.67 -2.91 5.26
CA LEU A 41 -3.50 -4.06 4.95
C LEU A 41 -3.44 -5.12 6.06
N TYR A 42 -2.23 -5.53 6.46
CA TYR A 42 -2.04 -6.56 7.49
C TYR A 42 -2.48 -6.14 8.91
N THR A 43 -2.63 -4.84 9.16
CA THR A 43 -3.01 -4.31 10.48
C THR A 43 -4.46 -3.84 10.55
N THR A 44 -5.20 -3.90 9.44
CA THR A 44 -6.61 -3.47 9.38
C THR A 44 -7.50 -4.53 10.03
N LYS A 45 -7.96 -4.24 11.25
CA LYS A 45 -8.83 -5.12 12.03
C LYS A 45 -10.30 -4.77 11.84
N PHE A 46 -11.16 -5.77 11.93
CA PHE A 46 -12.60 -5.58 11.94
C PHE A 46 -13.05 -5.07 13.31
N SER A 47 -13.71 -3.92 13.35
CA SER A 47 -14.21 -3.32 14.59
C SER A 47 -15.65 -3.75 14.88
N SER A 48 -15.97 -4.09 16.13
CA SER A 48 -17.33 -4.44 16.53
C SER A 48 -18.27 -3.24 16.33
N GLY A 49 -19.22 -3.36 15.41
CA GLY A 49 -20.12 -2.28 14.99
C GLY A 49 -19.75 -1.62 13.65
N GLU A 50 -18.65 -2.03 13.03
CA GLU A 50 -18.36 -1.69 11.64
C GLU A 50 -19.17 -2.59 10.70
N ASP A 51 -19.60 -2.01 9.58
CA ASP A 51 -20.27 -2.75 8.53
C ASP A 51 -19.27 -3.66 7.79
N MET A 52 -19.63 -4.94 7.64
CA MET A 52 -18.75 -5.96 7.06
C MET A 52 -18.46 -5.68 5.58
N GLU A 53 -19.43 -5.18 4.82
CA GLU A 53 -19.26 -4.84 3.41
C GLU A 53 -18.24 -3.71 3.25
N LYS A 54 -18.35 -2.64 4.08
CA LYS A 54 -17.37 -1.54 4.11
C LYS A 54 -15.97 -2.00 4.52
N TYR A 55 -15.86 -2.97 5.43
CA TYR A 55 -14.56 -3.53 5.81
C TYR A 55 -13.91 -4.27 4.63
N LEU A 56 -14.67 -5.13 3.95
CA LEU A 56 -14.19 -5.88 2.80
C LEU A 56 -13.84 -4.97 1.62
N GLU A 57 -14.65 -3.95 1.33
CA GLU A 57 -14.35 -2.94 0.30
C GLU A 57 -13.02 -2.24 0.57
N LYS A 58 -12.75 -1.84 1.82
CA LYS A 58 -11.47 -1.19 2.18
C LYS A 58 -10.27 -2.11 1.92
N LEU A 59 -10.39 -3.39 2.27
CA LEU A 59 -9.30 -4.34 2.02
C LEU A 59 -9.09 -4.56 0.51
N GLU A 60 -10.17 -4.65 -0.27
CA GLU A 60 -10.06 -4.80 -1.73
C GLU A 60 -9.54 -3.57 -2.44
N ASP A 61 -9.86 -2.37 -1.96
CA ASP A 61 -9.25 -1.15 -2.44
C ASP A 61 -7.74 -1.13 -2.22
N MET A 62 -7.27 -1.66 -1.09
CA MET A 62 -5.84 -1.80 -0.82
C MET A 62 -5.20 -2.88 -1.69
N ARG A 63 -5.87 -4.02 -1.90
CA ARG A 63 -5.40 -5.08 -2.83
C ARG A 63 -5.26 -4.55 -4.25
N ARG A 64 -6.25 -3.81 -4.74
CA ARG A 64 -6.25 -3.18 -6.08
C ARG A 64 -5.12 -2.15 -6.21
N GLN A 65 -4.89 -1.33 -5.18
CA GLN A 65 -3.77 -0.40 -5.17
C GLN A 65 -2.42 -1.11 -5.24
N LEU A 66 -2.25 -2.22 -4.51
CA LEU A 66 -1.03 -3.05 -4.59
C LEU A 66 -0.86 -3.70 -5.97
N ALA A 67 -1.93 -4.19 -6.58
CA ALA A 67 -1.89 -4.72 -7.94
C ALA A 67 -1.45 -3.67 -8.97
N ASN A 68 -1.95 -2.43 -8.85
CA ASN A 68 -1.53 -1.31 -9.70
C ASN A 68 -0.05 -0.93 -9.52
N MET A 69 0.56 -1.32 -8.41
CA MET A 69 1.99 -1.13 -8.12
C MET A 69 2.84 -2.36 -8.47
N ASN A 70 2.29 -3.34 -9.20
CA ASN A 70 2.90 -4.64 -9.50
C ASN A 70 3.25 -5.48 -8.25
N ALA A 71 2.59 -5.24 -7.13
CA ALA A 71 2.78 -5.93 -5.85
C ALA A 71 1.52 -6.71 -5.44
N ALA A 72 0.90 -7.40 -6.41
CA ALA A 72 -0.37 -8.10 -6.22
C ALA A 72 -0.34 -9.11 -5.06
N ILE A 73 -1.47 -9.21 -4.35
CA ILE A 73 -1.69 -10.20 -3.30
C ILE A 73 -2.60 -11.30 -3.86
N THR A 74 -2.23 -12.54 -3.56
CA THR A 74 -2.99 -13.72 -4.01
C THR A 74 -4.31 -13.84 -3.24
N ASP A 75 -5.30 -14.49 -3.85
CA ASP A 75 -6.60 -14.66 -3.21
C ASP A 75 -6.48 -15.49 -1.91
N GLU A 76 -5.56 -16.46 -1.86
CA GLU A 76 -5.28 -17.24 -0.64
C GLU A 76 -4.75 -16.36 0.50
N GLU A 77 -3.78 -15.49 0.19
CA GLU A 77 -3.22 -14.58 1.19
C GLU A 77 -4.26 -13.55 1.63
N MET A 78 -5.10 -13.08 0.71
CA MET A 78 -6.21 -12.19 1.02
C MET A 78 -7.21 -12.81 2.01
N ALA A 79 -7.58 -14.08 1.80
CA ALA A 79 -8.44 -14.81 2.72
C ALA A 79 -7.83 -14.92 4.13
N ARG A 80 -6.52 -15.18 4.23
CA ARG A 80 -5.80 -15.21 5.52
C ARG A 80 -5.83 -13.87 6.23
N ILE A 81 -5.65 -12.76 5.50
CA ILE A 81 -5.68 -11.40 6.03
C ILE A 81 -7.05 -11.06 6.61
N ILE A 82 -8.13 -11.37 5.87
CA ILE A 82 -9.51 -11.14 6.32
C ILE A 82 -9.77 -11.91 7.63
N LEU A 83 -9.43 -13.19 7.66
CA LEU A 83 -9.61 -14.04 8.85
C LEU A 83 -8.79 -13.53 10.05
N GLN A 84 -7.55 -13.09 9.82
CA GLN A 84 -6.71 -12.51 10.86
C GLN A 84 -7.30 -11.22 11.44
N GLY A 85 -7.85 -10.35 10.59
CA GLY A 85 -8.49 -9.10 11.01
C GLY A 85 -9.78 -9.30 11.81
N MET A 86 -10.45 -10.44 11.62
CA MET A 86 -11.67 -10.84 12.35
C MET A 86 -11.39 -11.65 13.62
N ALA A 87 -10.20 -12.27 13.73
CA ALA A 87 -9.86 -13.16 14.84
C ALA A 87 -9.89 -12.46 16.21
N ASP A 88 -9.60 -11.16 16.27
CA ASP A 88 -9.67 -10.39 17.52
C ASP A 88 -11.13 -10.02 17.90
N SER A 89 -12.04 -9.93 16.93
CA SER A 89 -13.45 -9.57 17.13
C SER A 89 -14.29 -10.76 17.62
N HIS A 90 -13.93 -11.98 17.20
CA HIS A 90 -14.65 -13.22 17.53
C HIS A 90 -13.90 -14.12 18.53
N ARG A 91 -12.83 -13.64 19.17
CA ARG A 91 -12.05 -14.40 20.16
C ARG A 91 -12.82 -14.78 21.44
N ASN A 92 -14.09 -14.39 21.56
CA ASN A 92 -15.00 -14.76 22.65
C ASN A 92 -15.91 -15.96 22.33
N VAL A 93 -15.63 -16.76 21.28
CA VAL A 93 -16.43 -17.96 20.94
C VAL A 93 -15.63 -19.27 21.08
N VAL A 94 -14.76 -19.35 22.09
CA VAL A 94 -14.15 -20.62 22.54
C VAL A 94 -14.36 -20.80 24.02
#